data_AF-A0A6B3G536-F1
#
_entry.id   AF-A0A6B3G536-F1
#
_cell.length_a   1.000
_cell.length_b   1.000
_cell.length_c   1.000
_cell.angle_alpha   90.00
_cell.angle_beta   90.00
_cell.angle_gamma   90.00
#
_symmetry.space_group_name_H-M   'P 1'
#
loop_
_entity.id
_entity.type
_entity.pdbx_description
1 polymer ?
#
loop_
_entity_poly.entity_id
_entity_poly.type
_entity_poly.pdbx_seq_one_letter_code
_entity_poly.pdbx_strand_id
1 'polypeptide(L)'
;MTIDDARVSWRHATISWNGRSWSIEDHGSTNGTYVQGRRIQQVELGAGSVLHLGNATDGPRVSLSAAAGAGVAGGQSAGAQQAPA
;
A
#
# COMPACT_ATOMS: atom_id res chain seq x y z
N MET A 1 8.98 -3.41 -10.86
CA MET A 1 9.11 -1.93 -10.90
C MET A 1 10.20 -1.57 -9.91
N THR A 2 11.07 -0.63 -10.25
CA THR A 2 12.15 -0.16 -9.39
C THR A 2 11.95 1.33 -9.11
N ILE A 3 12.21 1.75 -7.88
CA ILE A 3 12.09 3.14 -7.44
C ILE A 3 13.45 3.57 -6.95
N ASP A 4 13.98 4.63 -7.54
CA ASP A 4 15.28 5.20 -7.19
C ASP A 4 15.09 6.23 -6.05
N ASP A 5 14.95 5.72 -4.83
CA ASP A 5 14.89 6.54 -3.62
C ASP A 5 15.56 5.77 -2.47
N ALA A 6 16.52 6.41 -1.79
CA ALA A 6 17.29 5.77 -0.71
C ALA A 6 16.43 5.33 0.49
N ARG A 7 15.22 5.87 0.63
CA ARG A 7 14.26 5.52 1.68
C ARG A 7 13.44 4.27 1.32
N VAL A 8 13.52 3.79 0.08
CA VAL A 8 12.78 2.64 -0.43
C VAL A 8 13.71 1.42 -0.46
N SER A 9 13.46 0.44 0.42
CA SER A 9 14.19 -0.83 0.44
C SER A 9 14.12 -1.58 -0.91
N TRP A 10 15.18 -2.33 -1.27
CA TRP A 10 15.23 -3.07 -2.55
C TRP A 10 14.06 -4.02 -2.78
N ARG A 11 13.59 -4.66 -1.71
CA ARG A 11 12.34 -5.43 -1.67
C ARG A 11 11.38 -4.73 -0.72
N HIS A 12 10.81 -3.61 -1.17
CA HIS A 12 9.94 -2.79 -0.31
C HIS A 12 8.56 -3.43 -0.12
N ALA A 13 7.85 -3.63 -1.24
CA ALA A 13 6.50 -4.15 -1.24
C ALA A 13 6.22 -4.95 -2.51
N THR A 14 5.32 -5.92 -2.40
CA THR A 14 4.78 -6.68 -3.53
C THR A 14 3.33 -6.28 -3.73
N ILE A 15 2.96 -5.97 -4.97
CA ILE A 15 1.57 -5.80 -5.38
C ILE A 15 1.16 -7.06 -6.14
N SER A 16 0.06 -7.69 -5.72
CA SER A 16 -0.46 -8.92 -6.31
C SER A 16 -1.96 -8.81 -6.57
N TRP A 17 -2.45 -9.53 -7.57
CA TRP A 17 -3.87 -9.72 -7.83
C TRP A 17 -4.28 -11.10 -7.32
N ASN A 18 -5.25 -11.18 -6.42
CA ASN A 18 -5.68 -12.44 -5.82
C ASN A 18 -6.82 -13.13 -6.60
N GLY A 19 -7.17 -12.63 -7.79
CA GLY A 19 -8.31 -13.10 -8.57
C GLY A 19 -9.56 -12.23 -8.43
N ARG A 20 -9.66 -11.44 -7.36
CA ARG A 20 -10.81 -10.56 -7.09
C ARG A 20 -10.45 -9.12 -6.82
N SER A 21 -9.30 -8.87 -6.21
CA SER A 21 -8.83 -7.56 -5.82
C SER A 21 -7.31 -7.47 -5.91
N TRP A 22 -6.82 -6.24 -6.06
CA TRP A 22 -5.40 -5.94 -5.94
C TRP A 22 -5.07 -5.86 -4.46
N SER A 23 -3.93 -6.37 -4.05
CA SER A 23 -3.41 -6.22 -2.69
C SER A 23 -1.95 -5.81 -2.74
N ILE A 24 -1.53 -5.04 -1.75
CA ILE A 24 -0.12 -4.73 -1.51
C ILE A 24 0.31 -5.32 -0.17
N GLU A 25 1.53 -5.84 -0.14
CA GLU A 25 2.20 -6.36 1.04
C GLU A 25 3.60 -5.74 1.16
N ASP A 26 3.86 -5.06 2.28
CA ASP A 26 5.17 -4.52 2.66
C ASP A 26 6.02 -5.62 3.30
N HIS A 27 7.23 -5.84 2.80
CA HIS A 27 8.14 -6.92 3.24
C HIS A 27 8.97 -6.54 4.47
N GLY A 28 8.44 -5.67 5.33
CA GLY A 28 9.20 -5.10 6.45
C GLY A 28 10.19 -4.05 5.98
N SER A 29 9.75 -3.16 5.09
CA SER A 29 10.58 -2.08 4.61
C SER A 29 11.02 -1.18 5.77
N THR A 30 12.25 -0.67 5.69
CA THR A 30 12.87 0.11 6.78
C THR A 30 12.01 1.29 7.20
N ASN A 31 11.46 2.00 6.22
CA ASN A 31 10.69 3.22 6.45
C ASN A 31 9.17 3.02 6.34
N GLY A 32 8.71 1.85 5.88
CA GLY A 32 7.31 1.49 5.77
C GLY A 32 6.61 1.93 4.49
N THR A 33 5.47 1.29 4.21
CA THR A 33 4.50 1.69 3.19
C THR A 33 3.32 2.40 3.84
N TYR A 34 2.80 3.45 3.20
CA TYR A 34 1.73 4.29 3.73
C TYR A 34 0.57 4.44 2.74
N VAL A 35 -0.66 4.39 3.24
CA VAL A 35 -1.90 4.65 2.48
C VAL A 35 -2.70 5.69 3.24
N GLN A 36 -3.05 6.81 2.59
CA GLN A 36 -3.76 7.93 3.23
C GLN A 36 -3.07 8.39 4.54
N GLY A 37 -1.73 8.42 4.54
CA GLY A 37 -0.91 8.81 5.70
C GLY A 37 -0.78 7.74 6.80
N ARG A 38 -1.43 6.58 6.68
CA ARG A 38 -1.36 5.49 7.66
C ARG A 38 -0.38 4.42 7.21
N ARG A 39 0.52 3.98 8.09
CA ARG A 39 1.44 2.87 7.80
C ARG A 39 0.65 1.57 7.68
N ILE A 40 0.95 0.79 6.64
CA ILE A 40 0.32 -0.51 6.39
C ILE A 40 1.38 -1.59 6.26
N GLN A 41 1.02 -2.82 6.61
CA GLN A 41 1.77 -4.02 6.25
C GLN A 41 1.11 -4.72 5.07
N GLN A 42 -0.22 -4.85 5.08
CA GLN A 42 -0.97 -5.40 3.98
C GLN A 42 -2.30 -4.67 3.86
N VAL A 43 -2.72 -4.36 2.62
CA VAL A 43 -4.03 -3.77 2.37
C VAL A 43 -4.53 -4.11 0.97
N GLU A 44 -5.85 -4.23 0.85
CA GLU A 44 -6.52 -4.33 -0.43
C GLU A 44 -6.58 -2.95 -1.12
N LEU A 45 -6.22 -2.92 -2.40
CA LEU A 45 -6.17 -1.73 -3.23
C LEU A 45 -7.37 -1.69 -4.17
N GLY A 46 -8.16 -0.63 -4.03
CA GLY A 46 -9.20 -0.26 -4.99
C GLY A 46 -8.68 0.63 -6.12
N ALA A 47 -9.50 0.82 -7.15
CA ALA A 47 -9.25 1.84 -8.16
C ALA A 47 -9.14 3.24 -7.52
N GLY A 48 -8.13 4.01 -7.90
CA GLY A 48 -7.86 5.33 -7.32
C GLY A 48 -7.05 5.30 -6.03
N SER A 49 -6.59 4.12 -5.57
CA SER A 49 -5.76 4.03 -4.37
C SER A 49 -4.42 4.73 -4.56
N VAL A 50 -4.03 5.50 -3.56
CA VAL A 50 -2.76 6.24 -3.53
C VAL A 50 -1.94 5.77 -2.34
N LEU A 51 -0.69 5.39 -2.61
CA LEU A 51 0.27 4.95 -1.61
C LEU A 51 1.53 5.83 -1.66
N HIS A 52 2.20 5.93 -0.52
CA HIS A 52 3.54 6.50 -0.42
C HIS A 52 4.49 5.46 0.17
N LEU A 53 5.69 5.38 -0.39
CA LEU A 53 6.72 4.46 0.06
C LEU A 53 7.77 5.23 0.85
N GLY A 54 8.21 4.66 1.97
CA GLY A 54 9.27 5.21 2.82
C GLY A 54 8.96 6.53 3.55
N ASN A 55 7.90 7.26 3.22
CA ASN A 55 7.43 8.40 4.01
C ASN A 55 5.95 8.66 3.73
N ALA A 56 5.18 9.03 4.75
CA ALA A 56 3.74 9.24 4.63
C ALA A 56 3.32 10.47 3.80
N THR A 57 4.21 11.45 3.64
CA THR A 57 3.90 12.78 3.11
C THR A 57 4.74 13.16 1.89
N ASP A 58 6.04 12.87 1.92
CA ASP A 58 7.01 13.24 0.87
C ASP A 58 7.66 12.02 0.21
N GLY A 59 7.13 10.82 0.47
CA GLY A 59 7.65 9.59 -0.13
C GLY A 59 7.27 9.43 -1.60
N PRO A 60 7.97 8.59 -2.38
CA PRO A 60 7.54 8.21 -3.71
C PRO A 60 6.06 7.78 -3.74
N ARG A 61 5.27 8.48 -4.56
CA ARG A 61 3.82 8.30 -4.66
C ARG A 61 3.47 7.31 -5.77
N VAL A 62 2.76 6.25 -5.40
CA VAL A 62 2.21 5.25 -6.32
C VAL A 62 0.70 5.41 -6.38
N SER A 63 0.13 5.50 -7.58
CA SER A 63 -1.33 5.60 -7.77
C SER A 63 -1.81 4.46 -8.64
N LEU A 64 -2.79 3.71 -8.17
CA LEU A 64 -3.43 2.67 -8.95
C LEU A 64 -4.66 3.25 -9.63
N SER A 65 -4.70 3.12 -10.94
CA SER A 65 -5.90 3.37 -11.73
C SER A 65 -6.38 2.05 -12.32
N ALA A 66 -7.69 1.81 -12.25
CA ALA A 66 -8.31 0.77 -13.05
C ALA A 66 -8.77 1.41 -14.36
N ALA A 67 -8.51 0.77 -15.50
CA ALA A 67 -9.25 1.09 -16.71
C ALA A 67 -10.75 0.88 -16.42
N ALA A 68 -11.59 1.85 -16.79
CA ALA A 68 -13.00 1.89 -16.43
C ALA A 68 -13.69 0.55 -16.74
N GLY A 69 -14.09 -0.18 -15.69
CA GLY A 69 -14.69 -1.50 -15.82
C GLY A 69 -14.69 -2.41 -14.59
N ALA A 70 -14.07 -2.05 -13.46
CA ALA A 70 -14.12 -2.88 -12.25
C ALA A 70 -14.59 -2.07 -11.05
N GLY A 71 -15.82 -2.37 -10.61
CA GLY A 71 -16.51 -1.73 -9.51
C GLY A 71 -15.74 -1.80 -8.19
N VAL A 72 -15.86 -0.71 -7.44
CA VAL A 72 -15.31 -0.50 -6.11
C VAL A 72 -15.93 -1.48 -5.09
N ALA A 73 -15.18 -2.51 -4.70
CA ALA A 73 -15.48 -3.27 -3.48
C ALA A 73 -14.78 -2.56 -2.32
N GLY A 74 -15.51 -1.65 -1.67
CA GLY A 74 -15.11 -1.08 -0.38
C GLY A 74 -15.19 -2.16 0.70
N GLY A 75 -14.04 -2.44 1.32
CA GLY A 75 -13.92 -3.36 2.46
C GLY A 75 -12.89 -2.84 3.45
N GLN A 76 -13.13 -1.67 4.04
CA GLN A 76 -12.36 -1.18 5.19
C GLN A 76 -12.74 -1.99 6.43
N SER A 77 -12.14 -3.16 6.59
CA SER A 77 -12.12 -3.85 7.88
C SER A 77 -11.02 -3.23 8.73
N ALA A 78 -11.38 -2.17 9.45
CA ALA A 78 -10.63 -1.74 10.62
C ALA A 78 -10.76 -2.82 11.70
N GLY A 79 -9.73 -3.66 11.85
CA GLY A 79 -9.47 -4.47 13.05
C GLY A 79 -7.98 -4.30 13.36
N ALA A 80 -7.59 -3.47 14.31
CA ALA A 80 -7.58 -3.67 15.77
C ALA A 80 -6.27 -4.33 16.26
N GLN A 81 -5.74 -3.77 17.36
CA GLN A 81 -4.54 -4.15 18.14
C GLN A 81 -3.18 -3.80 17.47
N GLN A 82 -2.25 -3.07 18.12
CA GLN A 82 -1.60 -3.44 19.39
C GLN A 82 -1.05 -2.23 20.17
N ALA A 83 -1.44 -2.12 21.46
CA ALA A 83 -0.60 -1.77 22.62
C ALA A 83 -1.45 -2.02 23.88
N PRO A 84 -1.06 -2.96 24.76
CA PRO A 84 -0.53 -2.57 26.08
C PRO A 84 0.72 -3.43 26.42
N ALA A 85 1.63 -3.10 27.33
CA ALA A 85 1.69 -2.14 28.42
C ALA A 85 3.15 -1.65 28.58
#